data_AF-A0A0X3T9H5-F1
#
_entry.id   AF-A0A0X3T9H5-F1
#
_cell.length_a   1.000
_cell.length_b   1.000
_cell.length_c   1.000
_cell.angle_alpha   90.00
_cell.angle_beta   90.00
_cell.angle_gamma   90.00
#
_symmetry.space_group_name_H-M   'P 1'
#
loop_
_entity.id
_entity.type
_entity.pdbx_description
1 polymer ?
#
loop_
_entity_poly.entity_id
_entity_poly.type
_entity_poly.pdbx_seq_one_letter_code
_entity_poly.pdbx_strand_id
1 'polypeptide(L)'
;MPELTNEFYVNAFFKASQFRLPNQDETSKWTDELSNDLISKPALAFLGFQQPQFDINLQIGKLYQAAFGGAMPDEQMLVWGEAYRNGVSLEQMASSFLNSERFATEFANAGRSIEVFLQTRYQELTGQAIDPALLQTGLQLYYSGSITEAQLLLELSKYADDHLVTLGLLEQAIYPDGTSSLALEGYSSDTRLAISELLVEKEKSEVPDAADTQGFLEKDGVLSYSGDEELASVEIDLSKQLITIDDATAGLIEGDLTNVVDIDLELAPIQAFDVKGNDTDNQIMLPDQGGRIALSSGEDFVELNAGQDVIEFPVSIGANDLDVIQNFERGTGGDQLDFSSFLDVVNATAATTAIDSQSTGEQAWQNGDVLVVSGYGLNTASSISGLFGTGQALADPTSSGKLVLLTADIVGDASVWYVTNQLTPSSVTSDEITHAAELVGINNLSLLGFSSDNFS
;
A
#
# COMPACT_ATOMS: atom_id res chain seq x y z
N MET A 1 9.30 5.51 -49.12
CA MET A 1 8.09 6.13 -48.55
C MET A 1 8.20 7.63 -48.77
N PRO A 2 7.12 8.36 -49.10
CA PRO A 2 7.17 9.82 -49.11
C PRO A 2 7.62 10.31 -47.72
N GLU A 3 8.44 11.35 -47.70
CA GLU A 3 8.96 11.93 -46.46
C GLU A 3 7.80 12.58 -45.68
N LEU A 4 7.56 12.11 -44.47
CA LEU A 4 6.51 12.65 -43.60
C LEU A 4 6.90 14.08 -43.17
N THR A 5 6.03 15.05 -43.45
CA THR A 5 6.28 16.47 -43.15
C THR A 5 6.21 16.76 -41.64
N ASN A 6 6.80 17.86 -41.18
CA ASN A 6 6.65 18.29 -39.79
C ASN A 6 5.17 18.53 -39.43
N GLU A 7 4.40 19.13 -40.33
CA GLU A 7 2.95 19.30 -40.18
C GLU A 7 2.21 17.95 -40.00
N PHE A 8 2.63 16.91 -40.72
CA PHE A 8 2.08 15.56 -40.52
C PHE A 8 2.32 15.06 -39.09
N TYR A 9 3.55 15.19 -38.57
CA TYR A 9 3.87 14.76 -37.20
C TYR A 9 3.12 15.56 -36.14
N VAL A 10 3.00 16.88 -36.32
CA VAL A 10 2.19 17.72 -35.42
C VAL A 10 0.75 17.22 -35.39
N ASN A 11 0.14 16.97 -36.55
CA ASN A 11 -1.22 16.43 -36.62
C ASN A 11 -1.33 15.05 -35.95
N ALA A 12 -0.38 14.15 -36.20
CA ALA A 12 -0.38 12.81 -35.61
C ALA A 12 -0.28 12.86 -34.07
N PHE A 13 0.60 13.70 -33.52
CA PHE A 13 0.78 13.81 -32.07
C PHE A 13 -0.42 14.45 -31.38
N PHE A 14 -1.05 15.45 -32.00
CA PHE A 14 -2.31 16.01 -31.50
C PHE A 14 -3.46 15.00 -31.56
N LYS A 15 -3.54 14.16 -32.61
CA LYS A 15 -4.52 13.07 -32.63
C LYS A 15 -4.27 12.08 -31.50
N ALA A 16 -3.05 11.57 -31.37
CA ALA A 16 -2.71 10.53 -30.40
C ALA A 16 -2.83 11.01 -28.94
N SER A 17 -2.46 12.25 -28.66
CA SER A 17 -2.45 12.78 -27.29
C SER A 17 -3.69 13.59 -26.92
N GLN A 18 -4.23 14.40 -27.85
CA GLN A 18 -5.31 15.35 -27.58
C GLN A 18 -6.65 14.93 -28.17
N PHE A 19 -6.69 13.86 -28.98
CA PHE A 19 -7.90 13.38 -29.66
C PHE A 19 -8.61 14.51 -30.42
N ARG A 20 -7.81 15.37 -31.06
CA ARG A 20 -8.24 16.47 -31.92
C ARG A 20 -7.14 16.80 -32.91
N LEU A 21 -7.48 17.60 -33.92
CA LEU A 21 -6.48 18.27 -34.72
C LEU A 21 -5.98 19.55 -34.02
N PRO A 22 -4.72 19.95 -34.26
CA PRO A 22 -4.24 21.27 -33.86
C PRO A 22 -5.01 22.36 -34.61
N ASN A 23 -5.17 23.53 -33.97
CA ASN A 23 -5.64 24.72 -34.66
C ASN A 23 -4.50 25.35 -35.51
N GLN A 24 -4.82 26.36 -36.31
CA GLN A 24 -3.86 26.98 -37.23
C GLN A 24 -2.61 27.58 -36.53
N ASP A 25 -2.79 28.16 -35.34
CA ASP A 25 -1.70 28.76 -34.58
C ASP A 25 -0.79 27.67 -33.98
N GLU A 26 -1.39 26.60 -33.45
CA GLU A 26 -0.67 25.42 -32.94
C GLU A 26 0.12 24.71 -34.04
N THR A 27 -0.49 24.50 -35.21
CA THR A 27 0.18 23.90 -36.37
C THR A 27 1.39 24.74 -36.79
N SER A 28 1.21 26.06 -36.88
CA SER A 28 2.28 26.97 -37.29
C SER A 28 3.43 26.96 -36.27
N LYS A 29 3.12 27.12 -34.99
CA LYS A 29 4.10 27.12 -33.89
C LYS A 29 4.96 25.85 -33.91
N TRP A 30 4.33 24.68 -33.83
CA TRP A 30 5.07 23.43 -33.66
C TRP A 30 5.79 22.99 -34.93
N THR A 31 5.25 23.33 -36.11
CA THR A 31 5.96 23.11 -37.38
C THR A 31 7.22 23.99 -37.44
N ASP A 32 7.16 25.24 -36.99
CA ASP A 32 8.30 26.14 -36.94
C ASP A 32 9.35 25.68 -35.92
N GLU A 33 8.95 25.24 -34.73
CA GLU A 33 9.87 24.72 -33.71
C GLU A 33 10.60 23.45 -34.17
N LEU A 34 9.88 22.53 -34.85
CA LEU A 34 10.49 21.34 -35.45
C LEU A 34 11.41 21.68 -36.63
N SER A 35 11.07 22.69 -37.42
CA SER A 35 11.88 23.08 -38.60
C SER A 35 13.16 23.84 -38.22
N ASN A 36 13.19 24.43 -37.04
CA ASN A 36 14.34 25.14 -36.48
C ASN A 36 15.13 24.28 -35.47
N ASP A 37 14.83 22.98 -35.37
CA ASP A 37 15.47 22.04 -34.42
C ASP A 37 15.40 22.50 -32.95
N LEU A 38 14.41 23.33 -32.59
CA LEU A 38 14.18 23.79 -31.23
C LEU A 38 13.52 22.71 -30.37
N ILE A 39 12.77 21.81 -31.01
CA ILE A 39 12.18 20.63 -30.40
C ILE A 39 12.34 19.44 -31.35
N SER A 40 12.49 18.24 -30.78
CA SER A 40 12.49 17.00 -31.54
C SER A 40 11.07 16.44 -31.69
N LYS A 41 10.81 15.63 -32.71
CA LYS A 41 9.51 14.94 -32.87
C LYS A 41 9.13 14.09 -31.63
N PRO A 42 10.05 13.31 -31.04
CA PRO A 42 9.77 12.62 -29.77
C PRO A 42 9.43 13.57 -28.62
N ALA A 43 10.14 14.69 -28.48
CA ALA A 43 9.85 15.68 -27.44
C ALA A 43 8.48 16.33 -27.62
N LEU A 44 8.04 16.58 -28.86
CA LEU A 44 6.70 17.08 -29.15
C LEU A 44 5.60 16.06 -28.80
N ALA A 45 5.80 14.78 -29.13
CA ALA A 45 4.88 13.71 -28.74
C ALA A 45 4.77 13.62 -27.21
N PHE A 46 5.91 13.68 -26.52
CA PHE A 46 5.99 13.68 -25.06
C PHE A 46 5.25 14.86 -24.43
N LEU A 47 5.46 16.10 -24.91
CA LEU A 47 4.71 17.26 -24.44
C LEU A 47 3.20 17.10 -24.60
N GLY A 48 2.76 16.41 -25.65
CA GLY A 48 1.37 16.03 -25.85
C GLY A 48 0.86 15.06 -24.77
N PHE A 49 1.64 14.02 -24.45
CA PHE A 49 1.29 13.03 -23.43
C PHE A 49 1.38 13.56 -21.99
N GLN A 50 2.03 14.70 -21.77
CA GLN A 50 2.03 15.40 -20.48
C GLN A 50 0.84 16.35 -20.30
N GLN A 51 -0.02 16.52 -21.30
CA GLN A 51 -1.20 17.38 -21.13
C GLN A 51 -2.25 16.65 -20.27
N PRO A 52 -2.95 17.33 -19.35
CA PRO A 52 -4.00 16.71 -18.53
C PRO A 52 -5.12 16.02 -19.33
N GLN A 53 -5.38 16.51 -20.55
CA GLN A 53 -6.35 15.91 -21.45
C GLN A 53 -5.95 14.50 -21.92
N PHE A 54 -4.66 14.16 -21.87
CA PHE A 54 -4.15 12.87 -22.29
C PHE A 54 -4.64 11.74 -21.39
N ASP A 55 -4.74 11.94 -20.08
CA ASP A 55 -5.17 10.88 -19.15
C ASP A 55 -6.57 10.38 -19.48
N ILE A 56 -7.46 11.32 -19.81
CA ILE A 56 -8.81 11.00 -20.30
C ILE A 56 -8.74 10.25 -21.63
N ASN A 57 -7.94 10.73 -22.58
CA ASN A 57 -7.82 10.10 -23.90
C ASN A 57 -7.21 8.70 -23.83
N LEU A 58 -6.27 8.50 -22.90
CA LEU A 58 -5.68 7.21 -22.58
C LEU A 58 -6.74 6.26 -22.03
N GLN A 59 -7.60 6.70 -21.10
CA GLN A 59 -8.73 5.90 -20.62
C GLN A 59 -9.70 5.51 -21.75
N ILE A 60 -10.00 6.43 -22.69
CA ILE A 60 -10.81 6.10 -23.87
C ILE A 60 -10.08 5.06 -24.75
N GLY A 61 -8.76 5.18 -24.92
CA GLY A 61 -7.89 4.22 -25.60
C GLY A 61 -7.93 2.83 -24.97
N LYS A 62 -7.77 2.74 -23.64
CA LYS A 62 -7.86 1.51 -22.84
C LYS A 62 -9.22 0.85 -22.99
N LEU A 63 -10.30 1.65 -22.90
CA LEU A 63 -11.66 1.18 -23.07
C LEU A 63 -11.89 0.60 -24.48
N TYR A 64 -11.36 1.26 -25.50
CA TYR A 64 -11.42 0.77 -26.87
C TYR A 64 -10.66 -0.56 -27.04
N GLN A 65 -9.47 -0.66 -26.46
CA GLN A 65 -8.68 -1.90 -26.50
C GLN A 65 -9.39 -3.04 -25.76
N ALA A 66 -9.98 -2.78 -24.60
CA ALA A 66 -10.76 -3.77 -23.86
C ALA A 66 -12.00 -4.23 -24.63
N ALA A 67 -12.63 -3.35 -25.42
CA ALA A 67 -13.79 -3.70 -26.24
C ALA A 67 -13.41 -4.53 -27.48
N PHE A 68 -12.25 -4.24 -28.09
CA PHE A 68 -11.96 -4.65 -29.46
C PHE A 68 -10.61 -5.34 -29.70
N GLY A 69 -9.77 -5.51 -28.68
CA GLY A 69 -8.51 -6.26 -28.77
C GLY A 69 -7.38 -5.59 -29.55
N GLY A 70 -7.40 -4.28 -29.76
CA GLY A 70 -6.36 -3.59 -30.52
C GLY A 70 -6.36 -2.08 -30.35
N ALA A 71 -5.32 -1.43 -30.87
CA ALA A 71 -5.17 0.03 -30.82
C ALA A 71 -6.33 0.75 -31.51
N MET A 72 -6.67 1.92 -30.99
CA MET A 72 -7.72 2.77 -31.54
C MET A 72 -7.26 3.38 -32.86
N PRO A 73 -8.02 3.23 -33.97
CA PRO A 73 -7.74 3.92 -35.22
C PRO A 73 -7.80 5.44 -35.05
N ASP A 74 -7.02 6.18 -35.84
CA ASP A 74 -6.90 7.63 -35.71
C ASP A 74 -8.24 8.37 -35.94
N GLU A 75 -9.08 7.88 -36.86
CA GLU A 75 -10.43 8.39 -37.07
C GLU A 75 -11.29 8.26 -35.81
N GLN A 76 -11.14 7.15 -35.07
CA GLN A 76 -11.89 6.92 -33.83
C GLN A 76 -11.40 7.82 -32.70
N MET A 77 -10.11 8.15 -32.63
CA MET A 77 -9.59 9.12 -31.65
C MET A 77 -10.31 10.46 -31.78
N LEU A 78 -10.45 10.98 -33.02
CA LEU A 78 -11.14 12.24 -33.27
C LEU A 78 -12.62 12.18 -32.87
N VAL A 79 -13.31 11.09 -33.22
CA VAL A 79 -14.73 10.88 -32.89
C VAL A 79 -14.95 10.85 -31.38
N TRP A 80 -14.18 10.05 -30.64
CA TRP A 80 -14.37 9.91 -29.20
C TRP A 80 -13.85 11.10 -28.41
N GLY A 81 -12.80 11.77 -28.88
CA GLY A 81 -12.38 13.05 -28.31
C GLY A 81 -13.45 14.12 -28.45
N GLU A 82 -14.12 14.21 -29.60
CA GLU A 82 -15.23 15.14 -29.79
C GLU A 82 -16.44 14.76 -28.93
N ALA A 83 -16.80 13.48 -28.86
CA ALA A 83 -17.86 12.99 -28.00
C ALA A 83 -17.62 13.36 -26.53
N TYR A 84 -16.39 13.14 -26.03
CA TYR A 84 -16.02 13.51 -24.66
C TYR A 84 -16.16 15.02 -24.42
N ARG A 85 -15.62 15.85 -25.32
CA ARG A 85 -15.74 17.32 -25.23
C ARG A 85 -17.19 17.81 -25.26
N ASN A 86 -18.09 17.04 -25.88
CA ASN A 86 -19.53 17.29 -25.91
C ASN A 86 -20.27 16.72 -24.69
N GLY A 87 -19.56 16.18 -23.70
CA GLY A 87 -20.11 15.73 -22.42
C GLY A 87 -20.52 14.26 -22.38
N VAL A 88 -20.09 13.43 -23.35
CA VAL A 88 -20.32 11.98 -23.30
C VAL A 88 -19.40 11.35 -22.26
N SER A 89 -19.96 10.62 -21.30
CA SER A 89 -19.19 9.93 -20.25
C SER A 89 -18.54 8.64 -20.77
N LEU A 90 -17.50 8.15 -20.09
CA LEU A 90 -16.86 6.87 -20.42
C LEU A 90 -17.84 5.69 -20.37
N GLU A 91 -18.80 5.70 -19.45
CA GLU A 91 -19.84 4.67 -19.39
C GLU A 91 -20.79 4.72 -20.61
N GLN A 92 -21.10 5.93 -21.11
CA GLN A 92 -21.89 6.09 -22.34
C GLN A 92 -21.09 5.67 -23.59
N MET A 93 -19.77 5.90 -23.60
CA MET A 93 -18.89 5.39 -24.65
C MET A 93 -18.81 3.87 -24.62
N ALA A 94 -18.60 3.28 -23.43
CA ALA A 94 -18.61 1.82 -23.23
C ALA A 94 -19.93 1.21 -23.72
N SER A 95 -21.06 1.83 -23.35
CA SER A 95 -22.38 1.44 -23.85
C SER A 95 -22.47 1.53 -25.38
N SER A 96 -21.87 2.54 -25.99
CA SER A 96 -21.86 2.70 -27.45
C SER A 96 -20.98 1.64 -28.14
N PHE A 97 -19.84 1.26 -27.53
CA PHE A 97 -18.99 0.17 -28.01
C PHE A 97 -19.73 -1.17 -27.96
N LEU A 98 -20.37 -1.49 -26.84
CA LEU A 98 -21.15 -2.72 -26.67
C LEU A 98 -22.28 -2.86 -27.70
N ASN A 99 -22.85 -1.73 -28.14
CA ASN A 99 -23.90 -1.69 -29.16
C ASN A 99 -23.39 -1.65 -30.61
N SER A 100 -22.06 -1.71 -30.83
CA SER A 100 -21.47 -1.63 -32.17
C SER A 100 -21.46 -2.97 -32.90
N GLU A 101 -21.52 -2.95 -34.23
CA GLU A 101 -21.34 -4.16 -35.06
C GLU A 101 -19.98 -4.82 -34.84
N ARG A 102 -18.96 -4.01 -34.54
CA ARG A 102 -17.62 -4.49 -34.22
C ARG A 102 -17.65 -5.34 -32.94
N PHE A 103 -18.27 -4.85 -31.88
CA PHE A 103 -18.38 -5.62 -30.63
C PHE A 103 -19.22 -6.87 -30.82
N ALA A 104 -20.31 -6.80 -31.59
CA ALA A 104 -21.09 -8.00 -31.92
C ALA A 104 -20.26 -9.09 -32.60
N THR A 105 -19.24 -8.70 -33.39
CA THR A 105 -18.28 -9.62 -34.00
C THR A 105 -17.32 -10.21 -32.96
N GLU A 106 -16.73 -9.37 -32.10
CA GLU A 106 -15.87 -9.83 -31.00
C GLU A 106 -16.59 -10.78 -30.04
N PHE A 107 -17.82 -10.43 -29.65
CA PHE A 107 -18.64 -11.25 -28.77
C PHE A 107 -19.07 -12.55 -29.45
N ALA A 108 -19.31 -12.54 -30.76
CA ALA A 108 -19.56 -13.76 -31.53
C ALA A 108 -18.32 -14.68 -31.58
N ASN A 109 -17.12 -14.11 -31.72
CA ASN A 109 -15.85 -14.86 -31.67
C ASN A 109 -15.65 -15.50 -30.29
N ALA A 110 -16.09 -14.85 -29.22
CA ALA A 110 -16.15 -15.39 -27.86
C ALA A 110 -17.28 -16.41 -27.63
N GLY A 111 -17.92 -16.92 -28.69
CA GLY A 111 -19.01 -17.88 -28.59
C GLY A 111 -20.28 -17.31 -27.94
N ARG A 112 -20.42 -15.98 -27.89
CA ARG A 112 -21.50 -15.25 -27.20
C ARG A 112 -21.58 -15.54 -25.71
N SER A 113 -20.44 -15.82 -25.08
CA SER A 113 -20.32 -15.98 -23.64
C SER A 113 -19.57 -14.79 -23.06
N ILE A 114 -20.18 -14.12 -22.09
CA ILE A 114 -19.53 -13.01 -21.37
C ILE A 114 -18.32 -13.50 -20.58
N GLU A 115 -18.38 -14.70 -20.01
CA GLU A 115 -17.25 -15.32 -19.32
C GLU A 115 -16.05 -15.54 -20.26
N VAL A 116 -16.31 -16.12 -21.44
CA VAL A 116 -15.25 -16.37 -22.44
C VAL A 116 -14.71 -15.05 -22.99
N PHE A 117 -15.58 -14.06 -23.20
CA PHE A 117 -15.17 -12.73 -23.62
C PHE A 117 -14.21 -12.10 -22.59
N LEU A 118 -14.58 -12.08 -21.31
CA LEU A 118 -13.74 -11.52 -20.24
C LEU A 118 -12.40 -12.26 -20.13
N GLN A 119 -12.41 -13.59 -20.13
CA GLN A 119 -11.18 -14.40 -20.08
C GLN A 119 -10.25 -14.10 -21.26
N THR A 120 -10.81 -14.08 -22.48
CA THR A 120 -10.05 -13.84 -23.71
C THR A 120 -9.45 -12.44 -23.71
N ARG A 121 -10.26 -11.42 -23.39
CA ARG A 121 -9.83 -10.03 -23.42
C ARG A 121 -8.85 -9.72 -22.30
N TYR A 122 -9.07 -10.23 -21.10
CA TYR A 122 -8.10 -10.11 -20.00
C TYR A 122 -6.75 -10.70 -20.40
N GLN A 123 -6.75 -11.89 -20.99
CA GLN A 123 -5.51 -12.53 -21.46
C GLN A 123 -4.82 -11.74 -22.57
N GLU A 124 -5.57 -11.13 -23.48
CA GLU A 124 -4.98 -10.29 -24.53
C GLU A 124 -4.42 -8.97 -23.99
N LEU A 125 -5.00 -8.42 -22.90
CA LEU A 125 -4.54 -7.19 -22.26
C LEU A 125 -3.30 -7.41 -21.38
N THR A 126 -3.28 -8.48 -20.58
CA THR A 126 -2.26 -8.72 -19.55
C THR A 126 -1.24 -9.78 -19.92
N GLY A 127 -1.52 -10.60 -20.95
CA GLY A 127 -0.77 -11.80 -21.26
C GLY A 127 -1.02 -12.97 -20.29
N GLN A 128 -1.87 -12.81 -19.28
CA GLN A 128 -2.13 -13.79 -18.23
C GLN A 128 -3.57 -14.27 -18.23
N ALA A 129 -3.81 -15.48 -17.72
CA ALA A 129 -5.18 -15.93 -17.47
C ALA A 129 -5.79 -15.13 -16.31
N ILE A 130 -7.05 -14.74 -16.43
CA ILE A 130 -7.77 -14.09 -15.33
C ILE A 130 -7.90 -15.04 -14.14
N ASP A 131 -7.69 -14.51 -12.94
CA ASP A 131 -7.91 -15.26 -11.71
C ASP A 131 -9.38 -15.75 -11.63
N PRO A 132 -9.63 -17.04 -11.33
CA PRO A 132 -11.00 -17.58 -11.27
C PRO A 132 -11.91 -16.90 -10.24
N ALA A 133 -11.38 -16.46 -9.09
CA ALA A 133 -12.18 -15.80 -8.06
C ALA A 133 -12.53 -14.36 -8.47
N LEU A 134 -11.59 -13.64 -9.08
CA LEU A 134 -11.84 -12.32 -9.68
C LEU A 134 -12.92 -12.40 -10.79
N LEU A 135 -12.79 -13.37 -11.69
CA LEU A 135 -13.78 -13.61 -12.75
C LEU A 135 -15.16 -13.94 -12.17
N GLN A 136 -15.22 -14.81 -11.17
CA GLN A 136 -16.47 -15.18 -10.52
C GLN A 136 -17.15 -13.98 -9.84
N THR A 137 -16.36 -13.11 -9.21
CA THR A 137 -16.85 -11.89 -8.55
C THR A 137 -17.46 -10.92 -9.57
N GLY A 138 -16.77 -10.65 -10.67
CA GLY A 138 -17.28 -9.79 -11.75
C GLY A 138 -18.56 -10.33 -12.38
N LEU A 139 -18.62 -11.64 -12.65
CA LEU A 139 -19.80 -12.30 -13.19
C LEU A 139 -20.98 -12.27 -12.21
N GLN A 140 -20.73 -12.45 -10.91
CA GLN A 140 -21.78 -12.38 -9.89
C GLN A 140 -22.41 -10.99 -9.83
N LEU A 141 -21.60 -9.93 -9.81
CA LEU A 141 -22.08 -8.53 -9.83
C LEU A 141 -22.87 -8.22 -11.10
N TYR A 142 -22.44 -8.76 -12.24
CA TYR A 142 -23.16 -8.60 -13.51
C TYR A 142 -24.51 -9.34 -13.49
N TYR A 143 -24.55 -10.61 -13.08
CA TYR A 143 -25.79 -11.40 -13.06
C TYR A 143 -26.77 -10.99 -11.96
N SER A 144 -26.30 -10.40 -10.86
CA SER A 144 -27.18 -9.79 -9.85
C SER A 144 -27.79 -8.46 -10.31
N GLY A 145 -27.29 -7.88 -11.42
CA GLY A 145 -27.66 -6.54 -11.88
C GLY A 145 -27.06 -5.42 -11.04
N SER A 146 -26.04 -5.72 -10.22
CA SER A 146 -25.32 -4.73 -9.41
C SER A 146 -24.43 -3.84 -10.26
N ILE A 147 -23.93 -4.35 -11.38
CA ILE A 147 -23.21 -3.59 -12.40
C ILE A 147 -23.81 -3.81 -13.79
N THR A 148 -23.66 -2.82 -14.66
CA THR A 148 -24.02 -2.92 -16.08
C THR A 148 -22.91 -3.60 -16.89
N GLU A 149 -23.22 -4.05 -18.10
CA GLU A 149 -22.19 -4.55 -19.04
C GLU A 149 -21.16 -3.46 -19.39
N ALA A 150 -21.60 -2.19 -19.44
CA ALA A 150 -20.72 -1.05 -19.67
C ALA A 150 -19.73 -0.84 -18.51
N GLN A 151 -20.20 -1.00 -17.26
CA GLN A 151 -19.35 -0.95 -16.08
C GLN A 151 -18.37 -2.13 -16.03
N LEU A 152 -18.81 -3.33 -16.40
CA LEU A 152 -17.94 -4.50 -16.50
C LEU A 152 -16.82 -4.30 -17.52
N LEU A 153 -17.11 -3.67 -18.66
CA LEU A 153 -16.12 -3.33 -19.68
C LEU A 153 -15.16 -2.21 -19.21
N LEU A 154 -15.65 -1.23 -18.44
CA LEU A 154 -14.79 -0.22 -17.80
C LEU A 154 -13.83 -0.84 -16.79
N GLU A 155 -14.30 -1.76 -15.94
CA GLU A 155 -13.45 -2.49 -15.01
C GLU A 155 -12.38 -3.32 -15.73
N LEU A 156 -12.76 -4.01 -16.81
CA LEU A 156 -11.81 -4.74 -17.66
C LEU A 156 -10.75 -3.81 -18.27
N SER A 157 -11.12 -2.59 -18.65
CA SER A 157 -10.20 -1.64 -19.29
C SER A 157 -9.06 -1.17 -18.38
N LYS A 158 -9.21 -1.28 -17.05
CA LYS A 158 -8.16 -0.92 -16.09
C LYS A 158 -6.92 -1.79 -16.24
N TYR A 159 -7.08 -3.04 -16.72
CA TYR A 159 -5.99 -3.99 -16.96
C TYR A 159 -5.24 -3.77 -18.27
N ALA A 160 -5.65 -2.81 -19.09
CA ALA A 160 -4.88 -2.42 -20.27
C ALA A 160 -3.62 -1.64 -19.83
N ASP A 161 -2.48 -2.00 -20.42
CA ASP A 161 -1.18 -1.36 -20.15
C ASP A 161 -1.10 0.02 -20.82
N ASP A 162 -0.79 1.04 -20.03
CA ASP A 162 -0.77 2.44 -20.47
C ASP A 162 0.30 2.69 -21.53
N HIS A 163 1.45 2.02 -21.44
CA HIS A 163 2.53 2.13 -22.42
C HIS A 163 2.11 1.53 -23.76
N LEU A 164 1.54 0.33 -23.74
CA LEU A 164 1.06 -0.34 -24.96
C LEU A 164 -0.07 0.43 -25.62
N VAL A 165 -1.00 0.99 -24.86
CA VAL A 165 -2.06 1.83 -25.41
C VAL A 165 -1.48 3.12 -25.99
N THR A 166 -0.60 3.83 -25.27
CA THR A 166 0.03 5.07 -25.74
C THR A 166 0.81 4.86 -27.03
N LEU A 167 1.61 3.80 -27.09
CA LEU A 167 2.35 3.42 -28.30
C LEU A 167 1.41 3.05 -29.45
N GLY A 168 0.33 2.32 -29.15
CA GLY A 168 -0.69 1.98 -30.13
C GLY A 168 -1.40 3.22 -30.70
N LEU A 169 -1.75 4.19 -29.87
CA LEU A 169 -2.35 5.46 -30.30
C LEU A 169 -1.38 6.24 -31.20
N LEU A 170 -0.12 6.34 -30.81
CA LEU A 170 0.91 7.01 -31.60
C LEU A 170 1.13 6.32 -32.95
N GLU A 171 1.20 5.00 -32.94
CA GLU A 171 1.38 4.20 -34.15
C GLU A 171 0.21 4.40 -35.12
N GLN A 172 -1.04 4.31 -34.63
CA GLN A 172 -2.23 4.49 -35.46
C GLN A 172 -2.34 5.91 -36.03
N ALA A 173 -1.91 6.92 -35.27
CA ALA A 173 -1.90 8.30 -35.76
C ALA A 173 -0.84 8.56 -36.86
N ILE A 174 0.28 7.82 -36.84
CA ILE A 174 1.36 7.92 -37.84
C ILE A 174 1.12 6.98 -39.03
N TYR A 175 0.49 5.82 -38.81
CA TYR A 175 0.29 4.77 -39.81
C TYR A 175 -1.18 4.27 -39.85
N PRO A 176 -2.13 5.13 -40.24
CA PRO A 176 -3.56 4.82 -40.18
C PRO A 176 -4.01 3.68 -41.09
N ASP A 177 -3.27 3.40 -42.18
CA ASP A 177 -3.63 2.37 -43.17
C ASP A 177 -3.21 0.93 -42.76
N GLY A 178 -2.74 0.72 -41.52
CA GLY A 178 -2.33 -0.60 -41.04
C GLY A 178 -1.13 -1.20 -41.78
N THR A 179 -0.33 -0.38 -42.48
CA THR A 179 0.90 -0.81 -43.17
C THR A 179 2.08 -1.09 -42.23
N SER A 180 1.83 -1.06 -40.92
CA SER A 180 2.79 -1.46 -39.89
C SER A 180 2.82 -3.00 -39.73
N SER A 181 3.85 -3.64 -40.28
CA SER A 181 4.57 -4.63 -39.47
C SER A 181 5.35 -3.85 -38.43
N LEU A 182 5.61 -4.38 -37.23
CA LEU A 182 6.57 -3.90 -36.21
C LEU A 182 7.95 -3.46 -36.78
N ALA A 183 7.97 -2.43 -37.61
CA ALA A 183 9.11 -1.80 -38.23
C ALA A 183 9.35 -0.53 -37.43
N LEU A 184 9.64 -0.75 -36.15
CA LEU A 184 10.38 0.18 -35.31
C LEU A 184 11.83 0.41 -35.83
N GLU A 185 12.10 0.13 -37.11
CA GLU A 185 13.36 0.35 -37.82
C GLU A 185 13.55 1.83 -38.22
N GLY A 186 12.50 2.64 -38.16
CA GLY A 186 12.57 4.08 -38.44
C GLY A 186 12.97 4.95 -37.24
N TYR A 187 12.92 4.40 -36.03
CA TYR A 187 13.36 5.10 -34.82
C TYR A 187 14.79 4.67 -34.48
N SER A 188 15.68 5.65 -34.27
CA SER A 188 17.02 5.35 -33.75
C SER A 188 16.90 4.56 -32.45
N SER A 189 17.86 3.67 -32.16
CA SER A 189 17.93 2.92 -30.89
C SER A 189 17.72 3.84 -29.68
N ASP A 190 18.23 5.07 -29.81
CA ASP A 190 18.21 6.09 -28.77
C ASP A 190 16.82 6.71 -28.60
N THR A 191 15.93 6.66 -29.60
CA THR A 191 14.54 7.12 -29.47
C THR A 191 13.64 6.06 -28.83
N ARG A 192 13.94 4.77 -29.07
CA ARG A 192 13.22 3.65 -28.43
C ARG A 192 13.65 3.51 -26.98
N LEU A 193 14.96 3.66 -26.74
CA LEU A 193 15.54 3.75 -25.42
C LEU A 193 15.04 5.02 -24.72
N ALA A 194 15.02 6.20 -25.37
CA ALA A 194 14.48 7.41 -24.76
C ALA A 194 12.98 7.32 -24.48
N ILE A 195 12.13 6.76 -25.34
CA ILE A 195 10.69 6.61 -25.05
C ILE A 195 10.46 5.57 -23.93
N SER A 196 11.23 4.48 -23.90
CA SER A 196 11.18 3.48 -22.81
C SER A 196 11.74 4.02 -21.50
N GLU A 197 12.87 4.73 -21.52
CA GLU A 197 13.52 5.35 -20.35
C GLU A 197 12.74 6.57 -19.88
N LEU A 198 12.07 7.34 -20.77
CA LEU A 198 11.21 8.48 -20.42
C LEU A 198 9.81 8.07 -19.94
N LEU A 199 9.32 6.88 -20.31
CA LEU A 199 8.11 6.31 -19.73
C LEU A 199 8.39 5.69 -18.36
N VAL A 200 9.57 5.07 -18.19
CA VAL A 200 10.14 4.77 -16.86
C VAL A 200 10.40 6.06 -16.07
N GLU A 201 10.78 7.15 -16.73
CA GLU A 201 10.92 8.45 -16.09
C GLU A 201 9.55 9.15 -15.89
N LYS A 202 8.47 8.75 -16.58
CA LYS A 202 7.08 9.17 -16.31
C LYS A 202 6.51 8.37 -15.14
N GLU A 203 6.82 7.09 -15.00
CA GLU A 203 6.60 6.32 -13.76
C GLU A 203 7.43 6.87 -12.57
N LYS A 204 8.56 7.53 -12.84
CA LYS A 204 9.30 8.30 -11.82
C LYS A 204 8.89 9.77 -11.67
N SER A 205 8.15 10.33 -12.63
CA SER A 205 7.82 11.77 -12.74
C SER A 205 6.33 12.06 -12.82
N GLU A 206 5.47 11.05 -12.65
CA GLU A 206 4.14 11.13 -12.02
C GLU A 206 4.31 11.29 -10.51
N VAL A 207 5.29 12.13 -10.11
CA VAL A 207 5.14 13.00 -8.95
C VAL A 207 4.22 14.12 -9.45
N PRO A 208 2.93 14.13 -9.08
CA PRO A 208 2.06 15.23 -9.45
C PRO A 208 2.62 16.52 -8.86
N ASP A 209 2.58 17.59 -9.66
CA ASP A 209 2.76 18.94 -9.16
C ASP A 209 1.79 19.15 -7.97
N ALA A 210 2.33 19.65 -6.86
CA ALA A 210 1.77 19.60 -5.51
C ALA A 210 0.55 20.52 -5.29
N ALA A 211 -0.52 20.33 -6.06
CA ALA A 211 -1.77 21.06 -5.90
C ALA A 211 -2.98 20.25 -6.42
N ASP A 212 -3.47 19.29 -5.62
CA ASP A 212 -4.91 19.03 -5.33
C ASP A 212 -5.30 17.58 -4.96
N THR A 213 -4.41 16.61 -4.85
CA THR A 213 -4.77 15.28 -4.30
C THR A 213 -4.13 15.06 -2.94
N GLN A 214 -4.94 15.33 -1.90
CA GLN A 214 -4.63 14.97 -0.52
C GLN A 214 -5.07 13.52 -0.25
N GLY A 215 -4.23 12.70 0.39
CA GLY A 215 -4.54 11.29 0.66
C GLY A 215 -3.30 10.40 0.81
N PHE A 216 -3.54 9.11 1.05
CA PHE A 216 -2.48 8.12 1.25
C PHE A 216 -1.90 7.63 -0.07
N LEU A 217 -0.61 7.34 -0.10
CA LEU A 217 0.07 6.69 -1.20
C LEU A 217 1.08 5.65 -0.69
N GLU A 218 1.22 4.56 -1.43
CA GLU A 218 2.30 3.59 -1.26
C GLU A 218 3.35 3.82 -2.36
N LYS A 219 4.61 3.87 -1.95
CA LYS A 219 5.76 3.95 -2.87
C LYS A 219 6.95 3.18 -2.34
N ASP A 220 7.47 2.28 -3.16
CA ASP A 220 8.64 1.44 -2.83
C ASP A 220 8.46 0.67 -1.50
N GLY A 221 7.22 0.31 -1.17
CA GLY A 221 6.83 -0.35 0.08
C GLY A 221 6.55 0.58 1.25
N VAL A 222 6.66 1.89 1.06
CA VAL A 222 6.39 2.90 2.10
C VAL A 222 5.02 3.53 1.92
N LEU A 223 4.15 3.38 2.90
CA LEU A 223 2.87 4.08 2.99
C LEU A 223 3.06 5.43 3.66
N SER A 224 2.65 6.50 2.97
CA SER A 224 2.73 7.88 3.46
C SER A 224 1.44 8.65 3.16
N TYR A 225 1.25 9.79 3.84
CA TYR A 225 0.15 10.71 3.56
C TYR A 225 0.68 11.98 2.89
N SER A 226 0.15 12.29 1.71
CA SER A 226 0.41 13.54 1.01
C SER A 226 -0.79 14.46 1.23
N GLY A 227 -0.63 15.53 2.01
CA GLY A 227 -1.68 16.54 2.19
C GLY A 227 -1.46 17.41 3.41
N ASP A 228 -2.15 18.54 3.46
CA ASP A 228 -2.15 19.50 4.58
C ASP A 228 -3.51 19.60 5.29
N GLU A 229 -4.53 18.87 4.82
CA GLU A 229 -5.80 18.74 5.53
C GLU A 229 -5.62 17.91 6.79
N GLU A 230 -6.04 18.50 7.91
CA GLU A 230 -6.07 17.87 9.21
C GLU A 230 -7.11 16.75 9.24
N LEU A 231 -6.65 15.52 9.46
CA LEU A 231 -7.49 14.33 9.53
C LEU A 231 -7.89 14.07 10.98
N ALA A 232 -9.19 13.90 11.24
CA ALA A 232 -9.65 13.71 12.61
C ALA A 232 -9.34 12.30 13.12
N SER A 233 -9.52 11.27 12.28
CA SER A 233 -9.08 9.91 12.59
C SER A 233 -8.68 9.11 11.36
N VAL A 234 -7.61 8.33 11.48
CA VAL A 234 -7.13 7.39 10.47
C VAL A 234 -6.97 6.01 11.09
N GLU A 235 -7.51 4.98 10.43
CA GLU A 235 -7.27 3.56 10.73
C GLU A 235 -6.64 2.88 9.51
N ILE A 236 -5.52 2.19 9.71
CA ILE A 236 -4.84 1.39 8.68
C ILE A 236 -4.82 -0.06 9.13
N ASP A 237 -5.51 -0.93 8.41
CA ASP A 237 -5.49 -2.38 8.65
C ASP A 237 -4.80 -3.08 7.48
N LEU A 238 -3.49 -3.31 7.60
CA LEU A 238 -2.69 -3.97 6.57
C LEU A 238 -3.13 -5.42 6.36
N SER A 239 -3.61 -6.09 7.41
CA SER A 239 -4.13 -7.46 7.32
C SER A 239 -5.38 -7.55 6.43
N LYS A 240 -6.16 -6.46 6.34
CA LYS A 240 -7.36 -6.35 5.49
C LYS A 240 -7.14 -5.50 4.23
N GLN A 241 -5.96 -4.92 4.05
CA GLN A 241 -5.65 -3.95 2.99
C GLN A 241 -6.67 -2.81 2.95
N LEU A 242 -6.91 -2.20 4.11
CA LEU A 242 -7.95 -1.21 4.29
C LEU A 242 -7.39 0.04 4.96
N ILE A 243 -7.71 1.21 4.41
CA ILE A 243 -7.56 2.49 5.09
C ILE A 243 -8.95 3.06 5.35
N THR A 244 -9.18 3.60 6.54
CA THR A 244 -10.37 4.35 6.90
C THR A 244 -9.96 5.74 7.37
N ILE A 245 -10.59 6.78 6.81
CA ILE A 245 -10.41 8.18 7.20
C ILE A 245 -11.78 8.68 7.67
N ASP A 246 -11.87 9.19 8.89
CA ASP A 246 -13.10 9.74 9.48
C ASP A 246 -14.34 8.81 9.29
N ASP A 247 -14.17 7.53 9.63
CA ASP A 247 -15.15 6.44 9.47
C ASP A 247 -15.52 6.06 8.02
N ALA A 248 -14.84 6.62 7.01
CA ALA A 248 -15.05 6.30 5.60
C ALA A 248 -13.85 5.53 5.03
N THR A 249 -14.12 4.42 4.32
CA THR A 249 -13.08 3.70 3.59
C THR A 249 -12.43 4.61 2.55
N ALA A 250 -11.11 4.72 2.63
CA ALA A 250 -10.27 5.46 1.70
C ALA A 250 -9.46 4.49 0.83
N GLY A 251 -9.28 4.86 -0.44
CA GLY A 251 -8.31 4.21 -1.31
C GLY A 251 -6.96 4.93 -1.26
N LEU A 252 -5.93 4.28 -1.80
CA LEU A 252 -4.68 4.95 -2.10
C LEU A 252 -4.84 5.87 -3.31
N ILE A 253 -4.17 7.01 -3.26
CA ILE A 253 -3.95 7.88 -4.42
C ILE A 253 -2.99 7.18 -5.40
N GLU A 254 -2.00 6.48 -4.87
CA GLU A 254 -0.95 5.79 -5.63
C GLU A 254 -0.48 4.55 -4.86
N GLY A 255 -0.04 3.51 -5.58
CA GLY A 255 0.51 2.29 -5.00
C GLY A 255 -0.52 1.23 -4.60
N ASP A 256 -0.07 0.21 -3.88
CA ASP A 256 -0.87 -0.93 -3.45
C ASP A 256 -0.57 -1.29 -1.98
N LEU A 257 -1.60 -1.39 -1.16
CA LEU A 257 -1.47 -1.76 0.26
C LEU A 257 -0.82 -3.15 0.47
N THR A 258 -0.83 -4.01 -0.54
CA THR A 258 -0.13 -5.31 -0.49
C THR A 258 1.39 -5.19 -0.52
N ASN A 259 1.93 -4.08 -1.00
CA ASN A 259 3.36 -3.84 -1.05
C ASN A 259 3.90 -3.16 0.22
N VAL A 260 3.00 -2.63 1.05
CA VAL A 260 3.39 -1.86 2.23
C VAL A 260 4.13 -2.75 3.23
N VAL A 261 5.37 -2.37 3.48
CA VAL A 261 6.25 -2.88 4.53
C VAL A 261 6.60 -1.80 5.53
N ASP A 262 6.60 -0.53 5.12
CA ASP A 262 6.90 0.61 5.98
C ASP A 262 5.71 1.58 6.01
N ILE A 263 5.39 2.13 7.16
CA ILE A 263 4.39 3.19 7.36
C ILE A 263 5.12 4.40 7.92
N ASP A 264 5.21 5.46 7.11
CA ASP A 264 5.83 6.73 7.48
C ASP A 264 4.79 7.84 7.46
N LEU A 265 4.32 8.21 8.65
CA LEU A 265 3.30 9.23 8.86
C LEU A 265 3.77 10.34 9.81
N GLU A 266 5.08 10.48 10.04
CA GLU A 266 5.65 11.46 10.98
C GLU A 266 5.14 12.89 10.71
N LEU A 267 5.00 13.25 9.43
CA LEU A 267 4.58 14.58 8.99
C LEU A 267 3.07 14.70 8.67
N ALA A 268 2.30 13.63 8.87
CA ALA A 268 0.88 13.65 8.54
C ALA A 268 0.08 14.40 9.63
N PRO A 269 -0.79 15.37 9.27
CA PRO A 269 -1.59 16.13 10.22
C PRO A 269 -2.79 15.32 10.75
N ILE A 270 -2.52 14.22 11.46
CA ILE A 270 -3.52 13.27 11.97
C ILE A 270 -3.72 13.48 13.47
N GLN A 271 -4.97 13.58 13.91
CA GLN A 271 -5.31 13.78 15.33
C GLN A 271 -5.48 12.47 16.11
N ALA A 272 -6.01 11.44 15.46
CA ALA A 272 -6.13 10.10 16.04
C ALA A 272 -5.71 9.06 15.00
N PHE A 273 -4.78 8.19 15.37
CA PHE A 273 -4.22 7.20 14.45
C PHE A 273 -4.30 5.81 15.06
N ASP A 274 -4.73 4.84 14.27
CA ASP A 274 -4.72 3.42 14.59
C ASP A 274 -4.09 2.66 13.41
N VAL A 275 -3.16 1.77 13.71
CA VAL A 275 -2.56 0.88 12.72
C VAL A 275 -2.56 -0.54 13.23
N LYS A 276 -2.91 -1.45 12.34
CA LYS A 276 -2.79 -2.88 12.54
C LYS A 276 -1.86 -3.47 11.50
N GLY A 277 -0.78 -4.08 11.97
CA GLY A 277 0.20 -4.79 11.15
C GLY A 277 -0.40 -5.98 10.40
N ASN A 278 0.39 -6.56 9.51
CA ASN A 278 0.11 -7.81 8.81
C ASN A 278 1.14 -8.88 9.22
N ASP A 279 1.01 -10.11 8.72
CA ASP A 279 1.93 -11.22 9.06
C ASP A 279 3.37 -11.07 8.48
N THR A 280 3.82 -9.86 8.16
CA THR A 280 5.16 -9.56 7.62
C THR A 280 5.83 -8.49 8.49
N ASP A 281 7.15 -8.51 8.54
CA ASP A 281 7.95 -7.51 9.26
C ASP A 281 7.59 -6.09 8.79
N ASN A 282 6.99 -5.28 9.68
CA ASN A 282 6.60 -3.91 9.36
C ASN A 282 7.50 -2.88 10.05
N GLN A 283 7.81 -1.77 9.38
CA GLN A 283 8.35 -0.57 10.03
C GLN A 283 7.24 0.46 10.21
N ILE A 284 7.00 0.93 11.43
CA ILE A 284 5.88 1.80 11.75
C ILE A 284 6.39 3.06 12.46
N MET A 285 6.17 4.22 11.84
CA MET A 285 6.48 5.53 12.38
C MET A 285 5.18 6.33 12.57
N LEU A 286 4.89 6.72 13.80
CA LEU A 286 3.64 7.38 14.17
C LEU A 286 3.67 8.91 13.98
N PRO A 287 2.51 9.56 13.76
CA PRO A 287 2.38 11.02 13.75
C PRO A 287 2.48 11.65 15.16
N ASP A 288 3.04 12.86 15.27
CA ASP A 288 3.39 13.59 16.52
C ASP A 288 2.33 13.67 17.64
N GLN A 289 1.04 13.43 17.36
CA GLN A 289 -0.04 13.47 18.37
C GLN A 289 -0.20 12.17 19.16
N GLY A 290 0.47 11.11 18.72
CA GLY A 290 0.39 9.76 19.24
C GLY A 290 -0.68 8.90 18.56
N GLY A 291 -0.64 7.60 18.77
CA GLY A 291 -1.50 6.63 18.09
C GLY A 291 -1.61 5.28 18.79
N ARG A 292 -2.41 4.41 18.18
CA ARG A 292 -2.54 3.00 18.58
C ARG A 292 -1.89 2.11 17.52
N ILE A 293 -1.14 1.11 17.97
CA ILE A 293 -0.48 0.13 17.12
C ILE A 293 -0.89 -1.25 17.62
N ALA A 294 -1.67 -1.98 16.84
CA ALA A 294 -1.90 -3.40 17.05
C ALA A 294 -0.83 -4.20 16.31
N LEU A 295 0.13 -4.71 17.09
CA LEU A 295 1.16 -5.63 16.61
C LEU A 295 0.52 -6.94 16.17
N SER A 296 1.13 -7.59 15.17
CA SER A 296 0.62 -8.85 14.64
C SER A 296 1.70 -9.94 14.63
N SER A 297 1.75 -10.80 13.63
CA SER A 297 2.92 -11.67 13.42
C SER A 297 3.92 -10.95 12.51
N GLY A 298 5.21 -11.27 12.56
CA GLY A 298 6.29 -10.52 11.91
C GLY A 298 7.21 -9.86 12.93
N GLU A 299 8.49 -9.69 12.62
CA GLU A 299 9.40 -8.90 13.46
C GLU A 299 9.18 -7.40 13.19
N ASP A 300 8.28 -6.77 13.94
CA ASP A 300 7.90 -5.37 13.70
C ASP A 300 8.91 -4.40 14.32
N PHE A 301 9.21 -3.30 13.62
CA PHE A 301 9.97 -2.17 14.13
C PHE A 301 9.07 -0.95 14.30
N VAL A 302 8.91 -0.47 15.52
CA VAL A 302 8.05 0.65 15.87
C VAL A 302 8.89 1.81 16.40
N GLU A 303 8.74 2.99 15.80
CA GLU A 303 9.30 4.25 16.31
C GLU A 303 8.17 5.15 16.83
N LEU A 304 8.13 5.32 18.16
CA LEU A 304 7.18 6.19 18.85
C LEU A 304 7.64 7.64 18.83
N ASN A 305 6.71 8.56 19.08
CA ASN A 305 6.97 10.00 19.05
C ASN A 305 6.66 10.68 20.40
N ALA A 306 6.39 11.99 20.39
CA ALA A 306 6.15 12.77 21.61
C ALA A 306 4.70 12.71 22.13
N GLY A 307 3.79 12.09 21.37
CA GLY A 307 2.41 11.85 21.75
C GLY A 307 2.27 10.78 22.84
N GLN A 308 1.04 10.46 23.22
CA GLN A 308 0.76 9.29 24.06
C GLN A 308 0.38 8.13 23.17
N ASP A 309 1.29 7.17 23.06
CA ASP A 309 1.13 6.00 22.20
C ASP A 309 0.61 4.78 22.95
N VAL A 310 -0.08 3.88 22.25
CA VAL A 310 -0.54 2.59 22.77
C VAL A 310 -0.08 1.50 21.83
N ILE A 311 0.70 0.55 22.35
CA ILE A 311 1.11 -0.65 21.61
C ILE A 311 0.33 -1.84 22.14
N GLU A 312 -0.56 -2.38 21.31
CA GLU A 312 -1.37 -3.56 21.59
C GLU A 312 -0.65 -4.81 21.12
N PHE A 313 -0.28 -5.66 22.08
CA PHE A 313 0.40 -6.91 21.80
C PHE A 313 -0.60 -8.03 21.47
N PRO A 314 -0.24 -8.98 20.59
CA PRO A 314 -1.12 -10.07 20.22
C PRO A 314 -1.30 -11.07 21.37
N VAL A 315 -2.33 -11.93 21.23
CA VAL A 315 -2.66 -13.01 22.18
C VAL A 315 -1.57 -14.09 22.29
N SER A 316 -0.74 -14.21 21.26
CA SER A 316 0.37 -15.15 21.17
C SER A 316 1.41 -14.61 20.20
N ILE A 317 2.67 -14.90 20.49
CA ILE A 317 3.83 -14.52 19.69
C ILE A 317 4.31 -15.75 18.91
N GLY A 318 4.58 -15.57 17.62
CA GLY A 318 5.15 -16.58 16.72
C GLY A 318 6.59 -16.96 17.08
N ALA A 319 7.16 -17.91 16.34
CA ALA A 319 8.59 -18.22 16.47
C ALA A 319 9.42 -17.28 15.59
N ASN A 320 10.35 -16.51 16.20
CA ASN A 320 11.11 -15.42 15.55
C ASN A 320 10.19 -14.27 15.14
N ASP A 321 9.54 -13.71 16.16
CA ASP A 321 8.47 -12.71 16.09
C ASP A 321 8.79 -11.69 17.19
N LEU A 322 9.98 -11.09 17.08
CA LEU A 322 10.54 -10.21 18.09
C LEU A 322 10.40 -8.77 17.64
N ASP A 323 9.43 -8.07 18.24
CA ASP A 323 9.19 -6.67 17.93
C ASP A 323 10.23 -5.76 18.59
N VAL A 324 10.56 -4.65 17.94
CA VAL A 324 11.51 -3.65 18.43
C VAL A 324 10.80 -2.31 18.53
N ILE A 325 10.72 -1.75 19.72
CA ILE A 325 10.01 -0.51 20.01
C ILE A 325 11.02 0.55 20.46
N GLN A 326 11.06 1.67 19.75
CA GLN A 326 11.92 2.81 20.05
C GLN A 326 11.13 3.98 20.65
N ASN A 327 11.83 4.83 21.39
CA ASN A 327 11.33 6.09 21.96
C ASN A 327 10.18 5.98 22.99
N PHE A 328 9.89 4.78 23.51
CA PHE A 328 8.85 4.58 24.53
C PHE A 328 9.02 5.50 25.76
N GLU A 329 8.03 6.36 25.99
CA GLU A 329 7.96 7.27 27.11
C GLU A 329 7.27 6.62 28.31
N ARG A 330 7.99 6.50 29.43
CA ARG A 330 7.46 5.91 30.67
C ARG A 330 6.90 6.97 31.60
N GLY A 331 6.04 6.54 32.52
CA GLY A 331 5.49 7.34 33.60
C GLY A 331 4.04 7.75 33.34
N THR A 332 3.46 8.50 34.28
CA THR A 332 2.08 8.99 34.14
C THR A 332 1.96 9.92 32.94
N GLY A 333 1.10 9.54 32.00
CA GLY A 333 0.88 10.28 30.75
C GLY A 333 1.98 10.09 29.71
N GLY A 334 2.82 9.06 29.84
CA GLY A 334 3.59 8.50 28.73
C GLY A 334 2.81 7.40 28.01
N ASP A 335 3.54 6.56 27.28
CA ASP A 335 3.02 5.51 26.40
C ASP A 335 2.50 4.29 27.17
N GLN A 336 1.70 3.47 26.50
CA GLN A 336 1.07 2.28 27.05
C GLN A 336 1.47 1.02 26.28
N LEU A 337 1.81 -0.03 27.00
CA LEU A 337 1.92 -1.40 26.49
C LEU A 337 0.63 -2.12 26.89
N ASP A 338 -0.23 -2.39 25.92
CA ASP A 338 -1.50 -3.07 26.12
C ASP A 338 -1.31 -4.59 25.95
N PHE A 339 -1.52 -5.31 27.04
CA PHE A 339 -1.40 -6.77 27.11
C PHE A 339 -2.77 -7.45 27.29
N SER A 340 -3.87 -6.70 27.14
CA SER A 340 -5.22 -7.19 27.41
C SER A 340 -5.60 -8.41 26.57
N SER A 341 -5.11 -8.48 25.34
CA SER A 341 -5.26 -9.65 24.44
C SER A 341 -4.59 -10.92 24.98
N PHE A 342 -3.45 -10.79 25.68
CA PHE A 342 -2.71 -11.93 26.22
C PHE A 342 -3.19 -12.33 27.62
N LEU A 343 -3.40 -11.36 28.51
CA LEU A 343 -3.60 -11.56 29.95
C LEU A 343 -5.07 -11.71 30.38
N ASP A 344 -6.05 -11.36 29.52
CA ASP A 344 -7.50 -11.25 29.80
C ASP A 344 -7.88 -10.24 30.90
N VAL A 345 -7.04 -10.06 31.92
CA VAL A 345 -7.11 -9.05 32.99
C VAL A 345 -5.68 -8.59 33.27
N VAL A 346 -5.43 -7.28 33.15
CA VAL A 346 -4.11 -6.71 33.41
C VAL A 346 -4.02 -6.12 34.81
N ASN A 347 -3.05 -6.61 35.58
CA ASN A 347 -2.71 -6.12 36.90
C ASN A 347 -1.26 -5.60 36.93
N ALA A 348 -1.11 -4.31 36.65
CA ALA A 348 0.19 -3.65 36.61
C ALA A 348 0.60 -2.98 37.94
N THR A 349 -0.12 -3.23 39.03
CA THR A 349 0.19 -2.60 40.33
C THR A 349 1.64 -2.87 40.76
N ALA A 350 2.10 -4.10 40.55
CA ALA A 350 3.44 -4.54 40.91
C ALA A 350 4.53 -4.07 39.93
N ALA A 351 4.17 -3.63 38.72
CA ALA A 351 5.12 -3.11 37.72
C ALA A 351 5.74 -1.76 38.13
N THR A 352 5.13 -1.04 39.08
CA THR A 352 5.64 0.25 39.59
C THR A 352 6.91 0.13 40.42
N THR A 353 7.32 -1.09 40.78
CA THR A 353 8.55 -1.36 41.53
C THR A 353 9.33 -2.49 40.89
N ALA A 354 10.60 -2.25 40.58
CA ALA A 354 11.47 -3.30 40.05
C ALA A 354 11.84 -4.30 41.15
N ILE A 355 11.67 -5.58 40.84
CA ILE A 355 12.11 -6.72 41.65
C ILE A 355 13.59 -6.95 41.32
N ASP A 356 14.45 -7.11 42.33
CA ASP A 356 15.84 -7.52 42.10
C ASP A 356 15.86 -9.01 41.75
N SER A 357 16.43 -9.37 40.59
CA SER A 357 16.62 -10.75 40.13
C SER A 357 17.40 -11.63 41.12
N GLN A 358 18.18 -11.03 42.01
CA GLN A 358 18.95 -11.72 43.06
C GLN A 358 18.22 -11.73 44.42
N SER A 359 17.00 -11.19 44.49
CA SER A 359 16.18 -11.25 45.70
C SER A 359 15.93 -12.70 46.10
N THR A 360 16.11 -12.98 47.40
CA THR A 360 15.69 -14.26 48.00
C THR A 360 14.32 -14.15 48.68
N GLY A 361 13.70 -12.96 48.62
CA GLY A 361 12.34 -12.73 49.08
C GLY A 361 11.38 -12.98 47.92
N GLU A 362 10.88 -14.21 47.84
CA GLU A 362 9.97 -14.66 46.79
C GLU A 362 8.75 -13.73 46.68
N GLN A 363 8.65 -12.99 45.56
CA GLN A 363 7.46 -12.23 45.25
C GLN A 363 6.40 -13.15 44.66
N ALA A 364 5.27 -13.23 45.34
CA ALA A 364 4.09 -13.90 44.81
C ALA A 364 3.51 -13.10 43.65
N TRP A 365 2.92 -13.81 42.69
CA TRP A 365 2.27 -13.25 41.51
C TRP A 365 0.96 -13.98 41.22
N GLN A 366 0.11 -13.35 40.43
CA GLN A 366 -1.23 -13.82 40.05
C GLN A 366 -1.38 -13.84 38.53
N ASN A 367 -2.34 -14.62 38.03
CA ASN A 367 -2.72 -14.57 36.63
C ASN A 367 -3.13 -13.15 36.25
N GLY A 368 -2.49 -12.59 35.22
CA GLY A 368 -2.72 -11.22 34.77
C GLY A 368 -1.71 -10.20 35.28
N ASP A 369 -0.75 -10.59 36.11
CA ASP A 369 0.25 -9.66 36.62
C ASP A 369 1.22 -9.19 35.51
N VAL A 370 1.57 -7.91 35.56
CA VAL A 370 2.73 -7.35 34.87
C VAL A 370 3.78 -7.04 35.93
N LEU A 371 4.99 -7.58 35.78
CA LEU A 371 6.09 -7.40 36.73
C LEU A 371 7.32 -6.84 36.02
N VAL A 372 8.08 -6.01 36.75
CA VAL A 372 9.36 -5.49 36.29
C VAL A 372 10.47 -6.14 37.11
N VAL A 373 11.47 -6.74 36.46
CA VAL A 373 12.61 -7.39 37.11
C VAL A 373 13.93 -6.77 36.62
N SER A 374 14.71 -6.30 37.57
CA SER A 374 16.04 -5.73 37.37
C SER A 374 17.13 -6.77 37.60
N GLY A 375 18.12 -6.86 36.72
CA GLY A 375 19.15 -7.90 36.84
C GLY A 375 20.21 -7.87 35.76
N TYR A 376 21.04 -8.92 35.73
CA TYR A 376 22.07 -9.13 34.71
C TYR A 376 21.77 -10.42 33.95
N GLY A 377 21.95 -10.41 32.63
CA GLY A 377 21.83 -11.62 31.80
C GLY A 377 20.42 -12.21 31.72
N LEU A 378 19.40 -11.35 31.81
CA LEU A 378 17.98 -11.72 31.70
C LEU A 378 17.50 -11.64 30.25
N ASN A 379 18.22 -12.30 29.34
CA ASN A 379 18.06 -12.17 27.88
C ASN A 379 17.73 -13.50 27.18
N THR A 380 17.39 -14.54 27.94
CA THR A 380 17.00 -15.85 27.40
C THR A 380 15.84 -16.44 28.20
N ALA A 381 15.00 -17.26 27.55
CA ALA A 381 13.94 -18.00 28.23
C ALA A 381 14.47 -18.82 29.42
N SER A 382 15.69 -19.38 29.31
CA SER A 382 16.33 -20.10 30.41
C SER A 382 16.66 -19.17 31.59
N SER A 383 17.23 -17.99 31.36
CA SER A 383 17.50 -17.02 32.44
C SER A 383 16.23 -16.52 33.10
N ILE A 384 15.15 -16.33 32.32
CA ILE A 384 13.86 -15.88 32.85
C ILE A 384 13.19 -16.99 33.68
N SER A 385 13.20 -18.24 33.23
CA SER A 385 12.70 -19.36 34.04
C SER A 385 13.45 -19.51 35.37
N GLY A 386 14.74 -19.14 35.40
CA GLY A 386 15.57 -19.14 36.61
C GLY A 386 15.16 -18.12 37.66
N LEU A 387 14.29 -17.15 37.34
CA LEU A 387 13.73 -16.20 38.30
C LEU A 387 12.67 -16.83 39.21
N PHE A 388 12.12 -17.97 38.82
CA PHE A 388 11.02 -18.64 39.51
C PHE A 388 11.52 -19.78 40.41
N GLY A 389 10.93 -19.88 41.59
CA GLY A 389 11.05 -21.03 42.47
C GLY A 389 11.54 -20.70 43.87
N THR A 390 11.74 -21.74 44.68
CA THR A 390 12.11 -21.55 46.09
C THR A 390 13.47 -20.85 46.24
N GLY A 391 13.47 -19.74 46.98
CA GLY A 391 14.64 -18.89 47.22
C GLY A 391 15.03 -18.01 46.05
N GLN A 392 14.20 -17.91 45.00
CA GLN A 392 14.39 -17.01 43.86
C GLN A 392 13.58 -15.72 44.04
N ALA A 393 13.72 -14.80 43.08
CA ALA A 393 13.06 -13.50 43.11
C ALA A 393 11.53 -13.63 42.99
N LEU A 394 11.04 -14.60 42.22
CA LEU A 394 9.62 -14.86 42.00
C LEU A 394 9.24 -16.24 42.58
N ALA A 395 8.09 -16.31 43.24
CA ALA A 395 7.57 -17.58 43.73
C ALA A 395 7.15 -18.50 42.57
N ASP A 396 7.22 -19.81 42.79
CA ASP A 396 6.56 -20.77 41.89
C ASP A 396 5.05 -20.52 41.84
N PRO A 397 4.40 -20.71 40.68
CA PRO A 397 2.95 -20.62 40.57
C PRO A 397 2.27 -21.68 41.44
N THR A 398 1.08 -21.34 41.94
CA THR A 398 0.21 -22.29 42.66
C THR A 398 -0.94 -22.81 41.81
N SER A 399 -1.15 -22.21 40.63
CA SER A 399 -2.13 -22.58 39.62
C SER A 399 -1.64 -22.16 38.24
N SER A 400 -2.25 -22.69 37.18
CA SER A 400 -2.03 -22.21 35.82
C SER A 400 -2.37 -20.73 35.71
N GLY A 401 -1.62 -20.00 34.89
CA GLY A 401 -1.85 -18.59 34.69
C GLY A 401 -0.81 -17.97 33.77
N LYS A 402 -1.11 -16.77 33.29
CA LYS A 402 -0.23 -15.97 32.45
C LYS A 402 0.26 -14.74 33.20
N LEU A 403 1.45 -14.27 32.87
CA LEU A 403 1.97 -12.99 33.32
C LEU A 403 2.89 -12.39 32.26
N VAL A 404 3.15 -11.09 32.34
CA VAL A 404 4.16 -10.41 31.53
C VAL A 404 5.33 -9.97 32.41
N LEU A 405 6.55 -10.24 31.96
CA LEU A 405 7.77 -9.74 32.60
C LEU A 405 8.44 -8.70 31.73
N LEU A 406 8.78 -7.56 32.31
CA LEU A 406 9.72 -6.60 31.74
C LEU A 406 11.06 -6.79 32.44
N THR A 407 12.11 -7.09 31.67
CA THR A 407 13.48 -7.17 32.17
C THR A 407 14.35 -6.17 31.43
N ALA A 408 15.50 -5.78 31.98
CA ALA A 408 16.47 -5.00 31.22
C ALA A 408 17.88 -5.35 31.65
N ASP A 409 18.82 -5.22 30.72
CA ASP A 409 20.24 -5.27 31.03
C ASP A 409 20.74 -3.89 31.50
N ILE A 410 21.89 -3.88 32.16
CA ILE A 410 22.49 -2.71 32.81
C ILE A 410 22.83 -1.58 31.83
N VAL A 411 23.11 -1.95 30.59
CA VAL A 411 23.50 -1.05 29.51
C VAL A 411 22.74 -1.33 28.21
N GLY A 412 21.79 -2.28 28.24
CA GLY A 412 21.01 -2.70 27.09
C GLY A 412 19.55 -2.27 27.18
N ASP A 413 18.77 -2.78 26.22
CA ASP A 413 17.34 -2.52 26.07
C ASP A 413 16.52 -3.35 27.07
N ALA A 414 15.25 -2.99 27.25
CA ALA A 414 14.34 -3.78 28.06
C ALA A 414 13.64 -4.83 27.21
N SER A 415 13.52 -6.05 27.72
CA SER A 415 12.81 -7.14 27.07
C SER A 415 11.42 -7.32 27.68
N VAL A 416 10.43 -7.55 26.83
CA VAL A 416 9.07 -7.96 27.20
C VAL A 416 8.95 -9.47 27.00
N TRP A 417 8.52 -10.18 28.04
CA TRP A 417 8.39 -11.64 28.02
C TRP A 417 6.97 -12.08 28.34
N TYR A 418 6.44 -12.98 27.53
CA TYR A 418 5.21 -13.71 27.81
C TYR A 418 5.53 -14.98 28.58
N VAL A 419 4.83 -15.20 29.70
CA VAL A 419 4.91 -16.44 30.48
C VAL A 419 3.53 -17.08 30.49
N THR A 420 3.38 -18.29 29.95
CA THR A 420 2.06 -18.92 29.78
C THR A 420 1.70 -19.95 30.86
N ASN A 421 2.66 -20.51 31.59
CA ASN A 421 2.50 -21.47 32.71
C ASN A 421 1.19 -22.30 32.65
N GLN A 422 1.09 -23.17 31.65
CA GLN A 422 -0.06 -24.07 31.42
C GLN A 422 0.33 -25.55 31.51
N LEU A 423 1.56 -25.90 31.15
CA LEU A 423 2.03 -27.28 31.02
C LEU A 423 2.34 -27.89 32.39
N THR A 424 2.99 -27.11 33.26
CA THR A 424 3.32 -27.52 34.62
C THR A 424 2.87 -26.46 35.62
N PRO A 425 1.61 -26.49 36.09
CA PRO A 425 1.01 -25.41 36.90
C PRO A 425 1.68 -25.08 38.24
N SER A 426 2.76 -25.78 38.58
CA SER A 426 3.57 -25.62 39.79
C SER A 426 4.99 -25.13 39.53
N SER A 427 5.38 -24.86 38.27
CA SER A 427 6.72 -24.40 37.92
C SER A 427 6.74 -23.77 36.53
N VAL A 428 7.40 -22.63 36.39
CA VAL A 428 7.62 -22.02 35.07
C VAL A 428 8.84 -22.66 34.40
N THR A 429 8.67 -23.19 33.19
CA THR A 429 9.77 -23.76 32.39
C THR A 429 10.12 -22.87 31.21
N SER A 430 11.33 -23.02 30.66
CA SER A 430 11.78 -22.22 29.51
C SER A 430 10.89 -22.35 28.28
N ASP A 431 10.23 -23.50 28.11
CA ASP A 431 9.35 -23.77 26.96
C ASP A 431 8.02 -22.99 27.03
N GLU A 432 7.72 -22.37 28.18
CA GLU A 432 6.51 -21.57 28.43
C GLU A 432 6.80 -20.07 28.42
N ILE A 433 8.03 -19.68 28.07
CA ILE A 433 8.51 -18.31 28.04
C ILE A 433 8.81 -17.92 26.59
N THR A 434 8.18 -16.85 26.12
CA THR A 434 8.39 -16.29 24.79
C THR A 434 8.89 -14.85 24.90
N HIS A 435 9.90 -14.50 24.11
CA HIS A 435 10.38 -13.12 24.00
C HIS A 435 9.47 -12.39 23.03
N ALA A 436 8.75 -11.38 23.50
CA ALA A 436 7.74 -10.67 22.72
C ALA A 436 8.30 -9.42 22.05
N ALA A 437 9.04 -8.59 22.79
CA ALA A 437 9.60 -7.35 22.23
C ALA A 437 10.83 -6.84 22.98
N GLU A 438 11.56 -5.93 22.34
CA GLU A 438 12.61 -5.10 22.93
C GLU A 438 12.20 -3.61 22.95
N LEU A 439 12.31 -2.96 24.10
CA LEU A 439 12.13 -1.51 24.28
C LEU A 439 13.51 -0.84 24.28
N VAL A 440 13.85 -0.22 23.16
CA VAL A 440 15.16 0.37 22.92
C VAL A 440 15.41 1.57 23.82
N GLY A 441 16.60 1.64 24.42
CA GLY A 441 17.01 2.72 25.31
C GLY A 441 16.44 2.63 26.73
N ILE A 442 15.60 1.64 27.02
CA ILE A 442 15.06 1.38 28.36
C ILE A 442 16.01 0.44 29.12
N ASN A 443 17.03 1.00 29.76
CA ASN A 443 17.97 0.19 30.54
C ASN A 443 17.51 -0.08 31.99
N ASN A 444 18.29 -0.90 32.70
CA ASN A 444 18.02 -1.29 34.09
C ASN A 444 17.85 -0.12 35.09
N LEU A 445 18.54 1.01 34.88
CA LEU A 445 18.36 2.20 35.74
C LEU A 445 17.03 2.90 35.46
N SER A 446 16.53 2.74 34.24
CA SER A 446 15.33 3.42 33.75
C SER A 446 14.07 2.55 33.85
N LEU A 447 14.20 1.26 34.20
CA LEU A 447 13.09 0.37 34.59
C LEU A 447 12.28 0.88 35.80
N LEU A 448 12.88 1.69 36.68
CA LEU A 448 12.20 2.28 37.84
C LEU A 448 11.25 3.45 37.48
N GLY A 449 11.10 3.76 36.18
CA GLY A 449 10.28 4.86 35.67
C GLY A 449 8.85 4.48 35.28
N PHE A 450 8.48 3.20 35.31
CA PHE A 450 7.15 2.75 34.92
C PHE A 450 6.08 3.15 35.95
N SER A 451 4.97 3.69 35.46
CA SER A 451 3.70 3.83 36.16
C SER A 451 2.80 2.63 35.85
N SER A 452 1.79 2.37 36.68
CA SER A 452 0.71 1.46 36.31
C SER A 452 -0.03 1.94 35.06
N ASP A 453 0.01 3.24 34.77
CA ASP A 453 -0.64 3.84 33.60
C ASP A 453 0.02 3.44 32.28
N ASN A 454 1.26 2.92 32.31
CA ASN A 454 1.96 2.45 31.11
C ASN A 454 1.52 1.05 30.67
N PHE A 455 0.52 0.46 31.32
CA PHE A 455 0.07 -0.91 31.05
C PHE A 455 -1.44 -1.00 31.05
N SER A 456 -2.03 -1.60 30.01
CA SER A 456 -3.48 -1.82 29.90
C SER A 456 -3.84 -3.26 29.55
#